data_AF-A0A224XBY4-F1
#
_entry.id   AF-A0A224XBY4-F1
#
_cell.length_a   1.000
_cell.length_b   1.000
_cell.length_c   1.000
_cell.angle_alpha   90.00
_cell.angle_beta   90.00
_cell.angle_gamma   90.00
#
_symmetry.space_group_name_H-M   'P 1'
#
loop_
_entity.id
_entity.type
_entity.pdbx_description
1 polymer ?
#
loop_
_entity_poly.entity_id
_entity_poly.type
_entity_poly.pdbx_seq_one_letter_code
_entity_poly.pdbx_strand_id
1 'polypeptide(L)'
;LSQMFFLRFVPLCLLVLVLAVTIHAVNVTIYACQVCNCNSNNDLDCSRKNLTHHLNDSSIEGLKFQNVIFDYNFIVHLKPFPVLTAEKLSFRHNGIASIDVATFREVKNLTEIDLSHNHLTSHDLIPHMFMGTYSSQAYEPLASLKILRLSGNSLHTLHSDIFEHLPNLRELSLDSNPFKIIDRPTSVAIASLLRLEILDLSSIQISTLPPTLLHTPRYLETLNLSSNQFSVIPASLGEAEESLRELVLDNNPIVEIMSFPGLNKLEILQLNYMPKLKHIGPGALKDLPNLKELSITHNPHLASIAEDALSGDSKELSWPPLSKLYINNNRLGYIGQEFIPRWDHLTEMDVSMNPWVCDCKNQWFLSTLMPNFISINQKKATFMMCEEPIEMRGRLLANLSKAGVDMRCLDINGSHPEQDAVVLVAILIGLLLSIPLAMASFALYQRTYGHNSPLVRFSYHRASFVDTIA
;
A
#
# COMPACT_ATOMS: atom_id res chain seq x y z
N LEU A 1 42.70 -15.66 -71.72
CA LEU A 1 41.48 -14.82 -71.84
C LEU A 1 40.31 -15.25 -70.93
N SER A 2 40.45 -16.25 -70.03
CA SER A 2 39.30 -16.78 -69.25
C SER A 2 39.39 -16.62 -67.71
N GLN A 3 40.28 -15.79 -67.16
CA GLN A 3 40.34 -15.54 -65.70
C GLN A 3 40.03 -14.09 -65.27
N MET A 4 39.98 -13.12 -66.20
CA MET A 4 39.63 -11.72 -65.86
C MET A 4 38.13 -11.42 -65.85
N PHE A 5 37.27 -12.35 -66.27
CA PHE A 5 35.82 -12.15 -66.28
C PHE A 5 35.14 -12.48 -64.95
N PHE A 6 35.76 -13.29 -64.08
CA PHE A 6 35.12 -13.72 -62.82
C PHE A 6 35.20 -12.68 -61.69
N LEU A 7 36.18 -11.76 -61.69
CA LEU A 7 36.33 -10.75 -60.62
C LEU A 7 35.52 -9.46 -60.82
N ARG A 8 34.97 -9.21 -62.01
CA ARG A 8 34.17 -7.99 -62.28
C ARG A 8 32.66 -8.18 -62.10
N PHE A 9 32.16 -9.41 -62.10
CA PHE A 9 30.72 -9.70 -61.96
C PHE A 9 30.27 -10.05 -60.53
N VAL A 10 31.18 -10.53 -59.67
CA VAL A 10 30.89 -10.80 -58.25
C VAL A 10 30.45 -9.54 -57.49
N PRO A 11 31.14 -8.38 -57.58
CA PRO A 11 30.68 -7.18 -56.88
C PRO A 11 29.37 -6.63 -57.47
N LEU A 12 29.13 -6.80 -58.78
CA LEU A 12 27.88 -6.35 -59.42
C LEU A 12 26.69 -7.23 -59.02
N CYS A 13 26.85 -8.55 -58.94
CA CYS A 13 25.83 -9.47 -58.43
C CYS A 13 25.54 -9.24 -56.94
N LEU A 14 26.57 -9.01 -56.12
CA LEU A 14 26.40 -8.65 -54.70
C LEU A 14 25.67 -7.31 -54.56
N LEU A 15 26.00 -6.31 -55.36
CA LEU A 15 25.33 -5.01 -55.33
C LEU A 15 23.86 -5.12 -55.78
N VAL A 16 23.56 -5.91 -56.81
CA VAL A 16 22.18 -6.16 -57.29
C VAL A 16 21.39 -6.97 -56.27
N LEU A 17 22.00 -7.96 -55.60
CA LEU A 17 21.37 -8.69 -54.49
C LEU A 17 21.10 -7.78 -53.30
N VAL A 18 22.04 -6.94 -52.89
CA VAL A 18 21.85 -5.97 -51.80
C VAL A 18 20.78 -4.94 -52.18
N LEU A 19 20.79 -4.41 -53.40
CA LEU A 19 19.76 -3.49 -53.89
C LEU A 19 18.38 -4.17 -53.98
N ALA A 20 18.29 -5.41 -54.46
CA ALA A 20 17.03 -6.15 -54.52
C ALA A 20 16.49 -6.48 -53.12
N VAL A 21 17.36 -6.90 -52.19
CA VAL A 21 17.00 -7.15 -50.78
C VAL A 21 16.55 -5.87 -50.09
N THR A 22 17.24 -4.75 -50.31
CA THR A 22 16.85 -3.45 -49.74
C THR A 22 15.54 -2.92 -50.34
N ILE A 23 15.32 -3.05 -51.65
CA ILE A 23 14.05 -2.65 -52.30
C ILE A 23 12.90 -3.54 -51.82
N HIS A 24 13.12 -4.86 -51.68
CA HIS A 24 12.11 -5.77 -51.16
C HIS A 24 11.79 -5.48 -49.69
N ALA A 25 12.81 -5.30 -48.84
CA ALA A 25 12.63 -4.91 -47.44
C ALA A 25 11.91 -3.56 -47.30
N VAL A 26 12.23 -2.57 -48.13
CA VAL A 26 11.54 -1.28 -48.15
C VAL A 26 10.07 -1.44 -48.54
N ASN A 27 9.75 -2.20 -49.59
CA ASN A 27 8.36 -2.45 -50.01
C ASN A 27 7.54 -3.24 -48.97
N VAL A 28 8.19 -4.16 -48.26
CA VAL A 28 7.60 -4.97 -47.20
C VAL A 28 7.37 -4.15 -45.93
N THR A 29 8.34 -3.32 -45.54
CA THR A 29 8.19 -2.35 -44.45
C THR A 29 7.05 -1.38 -44.75
N ILE A 30 6.90 -0.95 -46.01
CA ILE A 30 5.77 -0.11 -46.45
C ILE A 30 4.43 -0.83 -46.23
N TYR A 31 4.32 -2.14 -46.43
CA TYR A 31 3.06 -2.87 -46.21
C TYR A 31 2.69 -3.01 -44.72
N ALA A 32 3.65 -3.41 -43.87
CA ALA A 32 3.41 -3.46 -42.42
C ALA A 32 3.03 -2.08 -41.88
N CYS A 33 3.69 -1.01 -42.36
CA CYS A 33 3.41 0.38 -42.01
C CYS A 33 2.19 0.99 -42.76
N GLN A 34 1.54 0.26 -43.67
CA GLN A 34 0.25 0.61 -44.24
C GLN A 34 -0.89 0.12 -43.34
N VAL A 35 -0.74 -1.08 -42.78
CA VAL A 35 -1.73 -1.67 -41.86
C VAL A 35 -1.59 -1.04 -40.47
N CYS A 36 -0.35 -0.89 -40.01
CA CYS A 36 0.01 -0.41 -38.69
C CYS A 36 0.73 0.95 -38.77
N ASN A 37 0.84 1.64 -37.65
CA ASN A 37 1.58 2.89 -37.55
C ASN A 37 3.03 2.61 -37.18
N CYS A 38 3.97 3.02 -38.04
CA CYS A 38 5.39 2.93 -37.76
C CYS A 38 5.92 4.30 -37.32
N ASN A 39 6.48 4.37 -36.12
CA ASN A 39 6.94 5.63 -35.54
C ASN A 39 8.46 5.84 -35.66
N SER A 40 8.93 7.03 -35.31
CA SER A 40 10.37 7.38 -35.33
C SER A 40 11.21 6.59 -34.32
N ASN A 41 10.58 5.98 -33.31
CA ASN A 41 11.24 5.13 -32.32
C ASN A 41 11.39 3.69 -32.80
N ASN A 42 11.04 3.43 -34.06
CA ASN A 42 11.08 2.11 -34.66
C ASN A 42 10.11 1.14 -33.96
N ASP A 43 8.95 1.62 -33.52
CA ASP A 43 7.85 0.78 -33.06
C ASP A 43 6.88 0.49 -34.20
N LEU A 44 6.26 -0.69 -34.14
CA LEU A 44 5.15 -1.10 -34.99
C LEU A 44 3.86 -1.12 -34.15
N ASP A 45 3.06 -0.07 -34.24
CA ASP A 45 1.81 0.07 -33.50
C ASP A 45 0.59 -0.28 -34.37
N CYS A 46 0.08 -1.48 -34.15
CA CYS A 46 -1.11 -2.04 -34.79
C CYS A 46 -2.37 -1.91 -33.91
N SER A 47 -2.37 -1.04 -32.89
CA SER A 47 -3.45 -0.97 -31.92
C SER A 47 -4.74 -0.41 -32.52
N ARG A 48 -5.91 -0.93 -32.08
CA ARG A 48 -7.25 -0.42 -32.48
C ARG A 48 -7.48 -0.42 -33.99
N LYS A 49 -6.95 -1.42 -34.68
CA LYS A 49 -7.09 -1.59 -36.14
C LYS A 49 -8.14 -2.61 -36.54
N ASN A 50 -8.93 -3.12 -35.57
CA ASN A 50 -9.92 -4.17 -35.75
C ASN A 50 -9.32 -5.46 -36.35
N LEU A 51 -8.07 -5.77 -36.03
CA LEU A 51 -7.38 -6.95 -36.55
C LEU A 51 -7.95 -8.21 -35.92
N THR A 52 -8.18 -9.24 -36.73
CA THR A 52 -8.57 -10.59 -36.27
C THR A 52 -7.38 -11.55 -36.20
N HIS A 53 -6.26 -11.16 -36.80
CA HIS A 53 -5.00 -11.88 -36.82
C HIS A 53 -3.85 -10.90 -36.57
N HIS A 54 -2.81 -11.35 -35.86
CA HIS A 54 -1.55 -10.62 -35.80
C HIS A 54 -0.81 -10.74 -37.14
N LEU A 55 0.09 -9.80 -37.40
CA LEU A 55 0.99 -9.91 -38.55
C LEU A 55 1.97 -11.05 -38.26
N ASN A 56 1.89 -12.12 -39.06
CA ASN A 56 2.66 -13.35 -38.86
C ASN A 56 3.12 -13.99 -40.17
N ASP A 57 3.12 -13.21 -41.26
CA ASP A 57 3.50 -13.63 -42.60
C ASP A 57 4.86 -13.02 -42.99
N SER A 58 5.32 -13.30 -44.21
CA SER A 58 6.59 -12.78 -44.74
C SER A 58 6.65 -11.24 -44.81
N SER A 59 5.56 -10.52 -44.55
CA SER A 59 5.55 -9.04 -44.59
C SER A 59 6.25 -8.38 -43.40
N ILE A 60 6.60 -9.13 -42.36
CA ILE A 60 7.37 -8.60 -41.24
C ILE A 60 8.69 -9.36 -41.03
N GLU A 61 9.02 -10.29 -41.93
CA GLU A 61 10.22 -11.11 -41.84
C GLU A 61 11.49 -10.27 -42.05
N GLY A 62 12.46 -10.43 -41.14
CA GLY A 62 13.72 -9.71 -41.13
C GLY A 62 13.63 -8.26 -40.65
N LEU A 63 12.44 -7.75 -40.34
CA LEU A 63 12.27 -6.40 -39.81
C LEU A 63 12.76 -6.30 -38.37
N LYS A 64 13.10 -5.07 -37.98
CA LYS A 64 13.56 -4.76 -36.64
C LYS A 64 12.65 -3.67 -36.10
N PHE A 65 12.01 -3.94 -34.97
CA PHE A 65 11.27 -2.95 -34.21
C PHE A 65 11.77 -2.96 -32.77
N GLN A 66 11.55 -1.88 -32.03
CA GLN A 66 11.74 -1.89 -30.59
C GLN A 66 10.51 -2.54 -29.94
N ASN A 67 9.35 -1.92 -30.11
CA ASN A 67 8.07 -2.45 -29.62
C ASN A 67 7.15 -2.84 -30.78
N VAL A 68 6.48 -3.98 -30.67
CA VAL A 68 5.42 -4.40 -31.58
C VAL A 68 4.13 -4.57 -30.79
N ILE A 69 3.13 -3.76 -31.11
CA ILE A 69 1.95 -3.55 -30.28
C ILE A 69 0.70 -3.90 -31.09
N PHE A 70 -0.07 -4.89 -30.64
CA PHE A 70 -1.32 -5.36 -31.23
C PHE A 70 -2.52 -5.11 -30.31
N ASP A 71 -2.43 -4.15 -29.39
CA ASP A 71 -3.41 -3.94 -28.33
C ASP A 71 -4.78 -3.52 -28.86
N TYR A 72 -5.84 -3.83 -28.11
CA TYR A 72 -7.22 -3.43 -28.41
C TYR A 72 -7.67 -3.83 -29.83
N ASN A 73 -7.46 -5.09 -30.19
CA ASN A 73 -7.92 -5.70 -31.43
C ASN A 73 -8.85 -6.91 -31.13
N PHE A 74 -9.15 -7.72 -32.13
CA PHE A 74 -10.02 -8.90 -32.04
C PHE A 74 -9.25 -10.20 -32.33
N ILE A 75 -7.96 -10.25 -32.01
CA ILE A 75 -7.11 -11.43 -32.25
C ILE A 75 -7.50 -12.51 -31.26
N VAL A 76 -7.80 -13.71 -31.76
CA VAL A 76 -8.30 -14.84 -30.93
C VAL A 76 -7.28 -15.97 -30.80
N HIS A 77 -6.33 -16.04 -31.73
CA HIS A 77 -5.35 -17.12 -31.83
C HIS A 77 -4.00 -16.56 -32.27
N LEU A 78 -2.95 -16.86 -31.52
CA LEU A 78 -1.58 -16.54 -31.92
C LEU A 78 -0.92 -17.75 -32.59
N LYS A 79 -0.29 -17.46 -33.71
CA LYS A 79 0.49 -18.37 -34.55
C LYS A 79 1.96 -17.97 -34.49
N PRO A 80 2.90 -18.85 -34.86
CA PRO A 80 4.32 -18.52 -34.83
C PRO A 80 4.66 -17.29 -35.64
N PHE A 81 5.48 -16.43 -35.03
CA PHE A 81 6.07 -15.27 -35.70
C PHE A 81 7.14 -15.73 -36.69
N PRO A 82 7.26 -15.04 -37.84
CA PRO A 82 8.45 -15.16 -38.69
C PRO A 82 9.67 -14.59 -37.96
N VAL A 83 10.85 -14.71 -38.58
CA VAL A 83 12.07 -14.11 -38.04
C VAL A 83 11.89 -12.60 -37.92
N LEU A 84 11.90 -12.09 -36.71
CA LEU A 84 11.67 -10.68 -36.39
C LEU A 84 12.61 -10.27 -35.26
N THR A 85 13.09 -9.03 -35.23
CA THR A 85 13.76 -8.48 -34.04
C THR A 85 12.80 -7.54 -33.32
N ALA A 86 12.48 -7.82 -32.07
CA ALA A 86 11.63 -6.99 -31.22
C ALA A 86 12.03 -7.14 -29.76
N GLU A 87 12.03 -6.06 -28.98
CA GLU A 87 12.25 -6.10 -27.54
C GLU A 87 10.96 -6.42 -26.78
N LYS A 88 9.82 -5.94 -27.28
CA LYS A 88 8.50 -6.13 -26.66
C LYS A 88 7.45 -6.56 -27.69
N LEU A 89 6.64 -7.54 -27.30
CA LEU A 89 5.38 -7.87 -27.96
C LEU A 89 4.21 -7.64 -27.01
N SER A 90 3.21 -6.87 -27.44
CA SER A 90 2.01 -6.58 -26.65
C SER A 90 0.75 -6.96 -27.40
N PHE A 91 -0.17 -7.65 -26.73
CA PHE A 91 -1.46 -8.09 -27.26
C PHE A 91 -2.59 -7.79 -26.28
N ARG A 92 -2.49 -6.70 -25.53
CA ARG A 92 -3.45 -6.40 -24.46
C ARG A 92 -4.86 -6.22 -25.01
N HIS A 93 -5.87 -6.58 -24.23
CA HIS A 93 -7.28 -6.33 -24.60
C HIS A 93 -7.63 -6.88 -25.99
N ASN A 94 -7.32 -8.17 -26.20
CA ASN A 94 -7.71 -8.92 -27.38
C ASN A 94 -8.66 -10.07 -27.00
N GLY A 95 -8.95 -10.93 -27.97
CA GLY A 95 -9.78 -12.11 -27.81
C GLY A 95 -8.97 -13.40 -27.52
N ILE A 96 -7.67 -13.33 -27.20
CA ILE A 96 -6.76 -14.48 -27.36
C ILE A 96 -7.17 -15.61 -26.42
N ALA A 97 -7.56 -16.75 -27.00
CA ALA A 97 -7.94 -17.96 -26.30
C ALA A 97 -6.95 -19.11 -26.54
N SER A 98 -6.10 -19.04 -27.57
CA SER A 98 -5.09 -20.07 -27.83
C SER A 98 -3.82 -19.50 -28.43
N ILE A 99 -2.70 -20.18 -28.16
CA ILE A 99 -1.38 -19.80 -28.64
C ILE A 99 -0.67 -21.08 -29.13
N ASP A 100 -0.21 -21.07 -30.38
CA ASP A 100 0.47 -22.20 -30.98
C ASP A 100 1.83 -22.47 -30.33
N VAL A 101 2.30 -23.71 -30.49
CA VAL A 101 3.62 -24.15 -30.06
C VAL A 101 4.70 -23.27 -30.71
N ALA A 102 5.72 -22.91 -29.90
CA ALA A 102 6.88 -22.14 -30.33
C ALA A 102 6.54 -20.79 -30.96
N THR A 103 5.42 -20.18 -30.54
CA THR A 103 4.91 -18.94 -31.14
C THR A 103 5.96 -17.81 -31.19
N PHE A 104 6.80 -17.72 -30.16
CA PHE A 104 7.78 -16.65 -29.98
C PHE A 104 9.22 -17.02 -30.37
N ARG A 105 9.44 -18.23 -30.89
CA ARG A 105 10.79 -18.80 -31.12
C ARG A 105 11.70 -17.93 -31.99
N GLU A 106 11.14 -17.37 -33.07
CA GLU A 106 11.92 -16.63 -34.07
C GLU A 106 12.02 -15.13 -33.81
N VAL A 107 11.46 -14.66 -32.68
CA VAL A 107 11.54 -13.25 -32.28
C VAL A 107 12.82 -13.02 -31.49
N LYS A 108 13.80 -12.39 -32.14
CA LYS A 108 15.12 -12.12 -31.57
C LYS A 108 15.07 -10.88 -30.66
N ASN A 109 15.84 -10.92 -29.58
CA ASN A 109 15.93 -9.90 -28.52
C ASN A 109 14.65 -9.67 -27.69
N LEU A 110 13.69 -10.60 -27.73
CA LEU A 110 12.45 -10.46 -26.98
C LEU A 110 12.70 -10.46 -25.46
N THR A 111 12.35 -9.35 -24.81
CA THR A 111 12.50 -9.14 -23.36
C THR A 111 11.16 -9.09 -22.63
N GLU A 112 10.09 -8.65 -23.30
CA GLU A 112 8.76 -8.53 -22.72
C GLU A 112 7.67 -9.14 -23.62
N ILE A 113 6.80 -9.94 -23.02
CA ILE A 113 5.54 -10.38 -23.63
C ILE A 113 4.39 -9.93 -22.72
N ASP A 114 3.46 -9.17 -23.29
CA ASP A 114 2.24 -8.76 -22.61
C ASP A 114 1.00 -9.39 -23.28
N LEU A 115 0.37 -10.33 -22.55
CA LEU A 115 -0.84 -11.05 -22.93
C LEU A 115 -2.02 -10.67 -22.00
N SER A 116 -1.94 -9.52 -21.32
CA SER A 116 -2.94 -9.11 -20.33
C SER A 116 -4.31 -8.84 -20.94
N HIS A 117 -5.37 -9.10 -20.18
CA HIS A 117 -6.75 -8.87 -20.59
C HIS A 117 -7.11 -9.60 -21.89
N ASN A 118 -6.95 -10.93 -21.87
CA ASN A 118 -7.34 -11.84 -22.93
C ASN A 118 -8.25 -12.94 -22.37
N HIS A 119 -8.51 -13.99 -23.14
CA HIS A 119 -9.37 -15.12 -22.77
C HIS A 119 -8.57 -16.41 -22.55
N LEU A 120 -7.29 -16.31 -22.20
CA LEU A 120 -6.45 -17.48 -21.95
C LEU A 120 -6.97 -18.24 -20.73
N THR A 121 -7.15 -19.54 -20.89
CA THR A 121 -7.44 -20.45 -19.77
C THR A 121 -6.18 -21.24 -19.39
N SER A 122 -6.21 -21.88 -18.23
CA SER A 122 -5.13 -22.76 -17.77
C SER A 122 -4.82 -23.93 -18.72
N HIS A 123 -5.77 -24.32 -19.56
CA HIS A 123 -5.56 -25.37 -20.56
C HIS A 123 -4.78 -24.85 -21.78
N ASP A 124 -4.94 -23.57 -22.13
CA ASP A 124 -4.36 -22.98 -23.32
C ASP A 124 -2.92 -22.50 -23.07
N LEU A 125 -2.60 -22.24 -21.81
CA LEU A 125 -1.27 -21.82 -21.36
C LEU A 125 -0.38 -23.05 -21.10
N ILE A 126 0.27 -23.54 -22.16
CA ILE A 126 1.15 -24.73 -22.13
C ILE A 126 2.64 -24.37 -22.27
N PRO A 127 3.59 -25.14 -21.68
CA PRO A 127 5.02 -24.83 -21.74
C PRO A 127 5.56 -24.61 -23.17
N HIS A 128 5.12 -25.46 -24.10
CA HIS A 128 5.65 -25.50 -25.46
C HIS A 128 5.40 -24.25 -26.30
N MET A 129 4.51 -23.33 -25.90
CA MET A 129 4.36 -22.04 -26.60
C MET A 129 5.61 -21.17 -26.49
N PHE A 130 6.38 -21.33 -25.40
CA PHE A 130 7.63 -20.61 -25.12
C PHE A 130 8.88 -21.38 -25.58
N MET A 131 8.71 -22.44 -26.37
CA MET A 131 9.81 -23.29 -26.82
C MET A 131 10.78 -22.54 -27.72
N GLY A 132 12.05 -22.52 -27.31
CA GLY A 132 13.15 -21.87 -28.02
C GLY A 132 13.66 -22.65 -29.23
N THR A 133 14.85 -22.30 -29.71
CA THR A 133 15.48 -22.87 -30.90
C THR A 133 16.40 -24.04 -30.55
N TYR A 134 16.63 -24.95 -31.50
CA TYR A 134 17.73 -25.91 -31.42
C TYR A 134 18.83 -25.45 -32.38
N SER A 135 20.00 -25.14 -31.86
CA SER A 135 21.21 -25.02 -32.68
C SER A 135 21.87 -26.40 -32.80
N SER A 136 22.87 -26.51 -33.68
CA SER A 136 23.61 -27.76 -33.89
C SER A 136 24.35 -28.25 -32.64
N GLN A 137 24.49 -27.41 -31.62
CA GLN A 137 25.32 -27.64 -30.44
C GLN A 137 24.51 -27.62 -29.14
N ALA A 138 23.37 -26.92 -29.08
CA ALA A 138 22.58 -26.82 -27.86
C ALA A 138 21.11 -26.45 -28.11
N TYR A 139 20.29 -26.69 -27.09
CA TYR A 139 18.98 -26.05 -26.98
C TYR A 139 19.15 -24.61 -26.47
N GLU A 140 18.49 -23.67 -27.13
CA GLU A 140 18.53 -22.24 -26.85
C GLU A 140 17.13 -21.79 -26.40
N PRO A 141 16.86 -21.71 -25.08
CA PRO A 141 15.58 -21.23 -24.56
C PRO A 141 15.37 -19.73 -24.86
N LEU A 142 14.21 -19.18 -24.51
CA LEU A 142 13.92 -17.74 -24.60
C LEU A 142 14.64 -16.96 -23.48
N ALA A 143 15.98 -17.06 -23.44
CA ALA A 143 16.82 -16.55 -22.38
C ALA A 143 16.81 -15.02 -22.27
N SER A 144 16.40 -14.30 -23.31
CA SER A 144 16.28 -12.84 -23.27
C SER A 144 15.00 -12.37 -22.58
N LEU A 145 13.99 -13.24 -22.45
CA LEU A 145 12.69 -12.87 -21.87
C LEU A 145 12.84 -12.65 -20.36
N LYS A 146 12.38 -11.49 -19.91
CA LYS A 146 12.46 -11.03 -18.52
C LYS A 146 11.09 -10.71 -17.93
N ILE A 147 10.14 -10.24 -18.74
CA ILE A 147 8.84 -9.77 -18.29
C ILE A 147 7.76 -10.57 -19.00
N LEU A 148 6.88 -11.20 -18.22
CA LEU A 148 5.70 -11.89 -18.72
C LEU A 148 4.47 -11.40 -17.97
N ARG A 149 3.56 -10.75 -18.71
CA ARG A 149 2.28 -10.27 -18.16
C ARG A 149 1.14 -11.14 -18.65
N LEU A 150 0.42 -11.73 -17.70
CA LEU A 150 -0.74 -12.60 -17.91
C LEU A 150 -1.97 -12.08 -17.15
N SER A 151 -1.94 -10.82 -16.72
CA SER A 151 -2.97 -10.17 -15.91
C SER A 151 -4.35 -10.23 -16.56
N GLY A 152 -5.42 -10.42 -15.78
CA GLY A 152 -6.79 -10.32 -16.29
C GLY A 152 -7.16 -11.35 -17.36
N ASN A 153 -6.69 -12.60 -17.22
CA ASN A 153 -7.12 -13.73 -18.03
C ASN A 153 -8.10 -14.61 -17.23
N SER A 154 -8.36 -15.84 -17.69
CA SER A 154 -9.21 -16.82 -17.00
C SER A 154 -8.40 -17.99 -16.41
N LEU A 155 -7.22 -17.69 -15.87
CA LEU A 155 -6.33 -18.69 -15.27
C LEU A 155 -6.82 -19.08 -13.86
N HIS A 156 -6.92 -20.38 -13.63
CA HIS A 156 -7.28 -20.95 -12.31
C HIS A 156 -6.15 -21.81 -11.71
N THR A 157 -5.20 -22.24 -12.55
CA THR A 157 -4.00 -23.00 -12.22
C THR A 157 -2.92 -22.75 -13.30
N LEU A 158 -1.68 -23.11 -13.03
CA LEU A 158 -0.59 -23.15 -14.01
C LEU A 158 -0.08 -24.57 -14.20
N HIS A 159 0.35 -24.90 -15.41
CA HIS A 159 1.16 -26.09 -15.64
C HIS A 159 2.48 -25.99 -14.85
N SER A 160 2.94 -27.07 -14.19
CA SER A 160 4.14 -27.04 -13.35
C SER A 160 5.40 -26.56 -14.10
N ASP A 161 5.46 -26.87 -15.39
CA ASP A 161 6.63 -26.62 -16.22
C ASP A 161 6.44 -25.42 -17.16
N ILE A 162 5.40 -24.59 -16.96
CA ILE A 162 5.05 -23.49 -17.89
C ILE A 162 6.21 -22.52 -18.17
N PHE A 163 7.13 -22.37 -17.22
CA PHE A 163 8.27 -21.46 -17.32
C PHE A 163 9.60 -22.17 -17.61
N GLU A 164 9.61 -23.45 -17.97
CA GLU A 164 10.85 -24.22 -18.21
C GLU A 164 11.75 -23.62 -19.29
N HIS A 165 11.18 -22.89 -20.23
CA HIS A 165 11.89 -22.23 -21.33
C HIS A 165 12.21 -20.76 -21.06
N LEU A 166 11.94 -20.25 -19.85
CA LEU A 166 12.08 -18.85 -19.45
C LEU A 166 13.08 -18.70 -18.27
N PRO A 167 14.35 -19.13 -18.42
CA PRO A 167 15.28 -19.25 -17.29
C PRO A 167 15.67 -17.91 -16.64
N ASN A 168 15.39 -16.79 -17.29
CA ASN A 168 15.79 -15.44 -16.87
C ASN A 168 14.59 -14.52 -16.58
N LEU A 169 13.40 -15.09 -16.39
CA LEU A 169 12.22 -14.32 -16.04
C LEU A 169 12.42 -13.61 -14.69
N ARG A 170 12.11 -12.32 -14.66
CA ARG A 170 12.29 -11.39 -13.54
C ARG A 170 10.97 -10.80 -13.05
N GLU A 171 10.03 -10.57 -13.95
CA GLU A 171 8.72 -10.05 -13.60
C GLU A 171 7.63 -10.97 -14.14
N LEU A 172 6.73 -11.37 -13.24
CA LEU A 172 5.55 -12.16 -13.55
C LEU A 172 4.32 -11.48 -12.97
N SER A 173 3.37 -11.11 -13.85
CA SER A 173 2.06 -10.60 -13.45
C SER A 173 0.99 -11.65 -13.70
N LEU A 174 0.34 -12.11 -12.63
CA LEU A 174 -0.78 -13.05 -12.65
C LEU A 174 -2.06 -12.44 -12.08
N ASP A 175 -2.04 -11.15 -11.76
CA ASP A 175 -3.14 -10.46 -11.11
C ASP A 175 -4.44 -10.55 -11.90
N SER A 176 -5.55 -10.33 -11.19
CA SER A 176 -6.88 -10.29 -11.79
C SER A 176 -7.27 -11.60 -12.51
N ASN A 177 -6.67 -12.74 -12.15
CA ASN A 177 -7.03 -14.07 -12.60
C ASN A 177 -7.79 -14.84 -11.49
N PRO A 178 -8.79 -15.67 -11.82
CA PRO A 178 -9.64 -16.35 -10.85
C PRO A 178 -8.99 -17.60 -10.20
N PHE A 179 -7.75 -17.52 -9.71
CA PHE A 179 -7.06 -18.64 -9.05
C PHE A 179 -7.84 -19.20 -7.85
N LYS A 180 -8.31 -18.31 -6.94
CA LYS A 180 -8.93 -18.63 -5.64
C LYS A 180 -8.03 -19.39 -4.66
N ILE A 181 -7.16 -20.26 -5.15
CA ILE A 181 -6.16 -21.04 -4.42
C ILE A 181 -4.91 -21.12 -5.30
N ILE A 182 -3.73 -21.00 -4.68
CA ILE A 182 -2.47 -21.40 -5.33
C ILE A 182 -2.29 -22.90 -5.10
N ASP A 183 -2.64 -23.71 -6.10
CA ASP A 183 -2.52 -25.16 -6.04
C ASP A 183 -1.06 -25.62 -6.19
N ARG A 184 -0.82 -26.94 -6.04
CA ARG A 184 0.52 -27.51 -6.11
C ARG A 184 1.22 -27.25 -7.46
N PRO A 185 0.59 -27.48 -8.64
CA PRO A 185 1.18 -27.14 -9.93
C PRO A 185 1.60 -25.67 -10.03
N THR A 186 0.73 -24.74 -9.64
CA THR A 186 1.02 -23.30 -9.64
C THR A 186 2.17 -22.96 -8.71
N SER A 187 2.20 -23.53 -7.51
CA SER A 187 3.30 -23.34 -6.57
C SER A 187 4.64 -23.84 -7.13
N VAL A 188 4.66 -24.98 -7.82
CA VAL A 188 5.88 -25.51 -8.44
C VAL A 188 6.35 -24.61 -9.58
N ALA A 189 5.44 -24.14 -10.43
CA ALA A 189 5.75 -23.24 -11.53
C ALA A 189 6.38 -21.93 -11.04
N ILE A 190 5.76 -21.26 -10.05
CA ILE A 190 6.31 -20.01 -9.53
C ILE A 190 7.64 -20.26 -8.80
N ALA A 191 7.74 -21.36 -8.03
CA ALA A 191 8.98 -21.72 -7.35
C ALA A 191 10.11 -22.14 -8.31
N SER A 192 9.85 -22.43 -9.59
CA SER A 192 10.92 -22.71 -10.56
C SER A 192 11.62 -21.44 -11.06
N LEU A 193 11.09 -20.25 -10.77
CA LEU A 193 11.59 -18.96 -11.25
C LEU A 193 12.75 -18.45 -10.38
N LEU A 194 13.95 -18.95 -10.64
CA LEU A 194 15.15 -18.67 -9.83
C LEU A 194 15.60 -17.21 -9.82
N ARG A 195 15.20 -16.41 -10.82
CA ARG A 195 15.60 -15.01 -11.02
C ARG A 195 14.45 -14.02 -10.87
N LEU A 196 13.30 -14.47 -10.35
CA LEU A 196 12.14 -13.62 -10.14
C LEU A 196 12.47 -12.50 -9.16
N GLU A 197 12.20 -11.27 -9.57
CA GLU A 197 12.40 -10.02 -8.83
C GLU A 197 11.05 -9.41 -8.42
N ILE A 198 10.03 -9.51 -9.29
CA ILE A 198 8.70 -8.94 -9.08
C ILE A 198 7.63 -10.00 -9.34
N LEU A 199 6.73 -10.18 -8.38
CA LEU A 199 5.59 -11.07 -8.48
C LEU A 199 4.29 -10.34 -8.12
N ASP A 200 3.38 -10.25 -9.08
CA ASP A 200 2.03 -9.72 -8.84
C ASP A 200 0.99 -10.84 -8.77
N LEU A 201 0.44 -11.04 -7.57
CA LEU A 201 -0.64 -11.97 -7.23
C LEU A 201 -1.86 -11.20 -6.68
N SER A 202 -2.03 -9.93 -7.07
CA SER A 202 -3.17 -9.13 -6.60
C SER A 202 -4.49 -9.55 -7.25
N SER A 203 -5.60 -9.36 -6.55
CA SER A 203 -6.95 -9.61 -7.08
C SER A 203 -7.20 -11.04 -7.59
N ILE A 204 -6.47 -12.04 -7.06
CA ILE A 204 -6.66 -13.45 -7.47
C ILE A 204 -7.54 -14.27 -6.52
N GLN A 205 -8.14 -13.60 -5.53
CA GLN A 205 -9.13 -14.15 -4.61
C GLN A 205 -8.58 -15.23 -3.66
N ILE A 206 -7.27 -15.24 -3.39
CA ILE A 206 -6.66 -16.22 -2.49
C ILE A 206 -6.83 -15.82 -1.02
N SER A 207 -7.00 -16.80 -0.14
CA SER A 207 -7.07 -16.60 1.31
C SER A 207 -5.85 -17.11 2.07
N THR A 208 -4.99 -17.89 1.42
CA THR A 208 -3.78 -18.51 2.00
C THR A 208 -2.64 -18.51 1.00
N LEU A 209 -1.41 -18.40 1.50
CA LEU A 209 -0.20 -18.53 0.70
C LEU A 209 0.46 -19.89 0.99
N PRO A 210 0.83 -20.70 -0.02
CA PRO A 210 1.51 -21.97 0.22
C PRO A 210 2.93 -21.79 0.78
N PRO A 211 3.39 -22.67 1.70
CA PRO A 211 4.72 -22.55 2.29
C PRO A 211 5.88 -22.58 1.28
N THR A 212 5.77 -23.37 0.21
CA THR A 212 6.87 -23.57 -0.75
C THR A 212 6.94 -22.51 -1.84
N LEU A 213 5.99 -21.58 -1.91
CA LEU A 213 5.87 -20.64 -3.03
C LEU A 213 7.09 -19.70 -3.13
N LEU A 214 7.58 -19.24 -1.98
CA LEU A 214 8.62 -18.20 -1.89
C LEU A 214 10.01 -18.75 -1.53
N HIS A 215 10.15 -20.06 -1.34
CA HIS A 215 11.41 -20.68 -0.89
C HIS A 215 12.55 -20.61 -1.91
N THR A 216 12.25 -20.71 -3.20
CA THR A 216 13.25 -20.75 -4.28
C THR A 216 13.52 -19.40 -4.96
N PRO A 217 12.54 -18.49 -5.13
CA PRO A 217 12.76 -17.16 -5.70
C PRO A 217 13.60 -16.22 -4.81
N ARG A 218 14.90 -16.50 -4.66
CA ARG A 218 15.80 -15.79 -3.72
C ARG A 218 16.12 -14.34 -4.09
N TYR A 219 15.70 -13.89 -5.27
CA TYR A 219 15.86 -12.51 -5.72
C TYR A 219 14.55 -11.73 -5.69
N LEU A 220 13.47 -12.29 -5.14
CA LEU A 220 12.17 -11.65 -5.11
C LEU A 220 12.23 -10.41 -4.21
N GLU A 221 12.14 -9.22 -4.81
CA GLU A 221 12.21 -7.93 -4.14
C GLU A 221 10.82 -7.34 -3.91
N THR A 222 9.89 -7.51 -4.85
CA THR A 222 8.54 -6.94 -4.76
C THR A 222 7.47 -8.03 -4.86
N LEU A 223 6.59 -8.08 -3.86
CA LEU A 223 5.45 -8.98 -3.82
C LEU A 223 4.16 -8.20 -3.61
N ASN A 224 3.28 -8.23 -4.61
CA ASN A 224 1.96 -7.64 -4.53
C ASN A 224 0.90 -8.71 -4.23
N LEU A 225 0.28 -8.61 -3.05
CA LEU A 225 -0.80 -9.48 -2.56
C LEU A 225 -2.10 -8.71 -2.32
N SER A 226 -2.22 -7.51 -2.88
CA SER A 226 -3.38 -6.65 -2.66
C SER A 226 -4.69 -7.24 -3.19
N SER A 227 -5.82 -6.78 -2.65
CA SER A 227 -7.17 -7.15 -3.09
C SER A 227 -7.43 -8.66 -3.08
N ASN A 228 -6.91 -9.36 -2.08
CA ASN A 228 -7.14 -10.79 -1.86
C ASN A 228 -8.09 -11.02 -0.66
N GLN A 229 -8.15 -12.25 -0.16
CA GLN A 229 -9.04 -12.67 0.91
C GLN A 229 -8.28 -13.04 2.19
N PHE A 230 -7.10 -12.46 2.41
CA PHE A 230 -6.31 -12.73 3.60
C PHE A 230 -7.01 -12.18 4.86
N SER A 231 -7.36 -13.06 5.79
CA SER A 231 -7.90 -12.69 7.11
C SER A 231 -6.81 -12.48 8.16
N VAL A 232 -5.59 -12.97 7.88
CA VAL A 232 -4.39 -12.88 8.73
C VAL A 232 -3.15 -12.72 7.83
N ILE A 233 -2.05 -12.25 8.41
CA ILE A 233 -0.75 -12.19 7.72
C ILE A 233 -0.27 -13.62 7.41
N PRO A 234 0.05 -13.97 6.15
CA PRO A 234 0.53 -15.31 5.82
C PRO A 234 1.93 -15.60 6.40
N ALA A 235 2.06 -16.65 7.20
CA ALA A 235 3.34 -17.06 7.77
C ALA A 235 4.40 -17.40 6.71
N SER A 236 3.97 -17.88 5.54
CA SER A 236 4.83 -18.23 4.41
C SER A 236 5.60 -17.05 3.82
N LEU A 237 5.26 -15.80 4.17
CA LEU A 237 6.08 -14.63 3.82
C LEU A 237 7.49 -14.74 4.42
N GLY A 238 7.66 -15.42 5.56
CA GLY A 238 8.97 -15.60 6.20
C GLY A 238 10.00 -16.35 5.35
N GLU A 239 9.57 -17.10 4.34
CA GLU A 239 10.49 -17.75 3.39
C GLU A 239 11.22 -16.73 2.49
N ALA A 240 10.73 -15.49 2.40
CA ALA A 240 11.32 -14.39 1.65
C ALA A 240 12.10 -13.41 2.54
N GLU A 241 12.49 -13.82 3.75
CA GLU A 241 13.20 -13.02 4.77
C GLU A 241 14.41 -12.25 4.20
N GLU A 242 15.19 -12.93 3.34
CA GLU A 242 16.46 -12.43 2.82
C GLU A 242 16.37 -11.75 1.44
N SER A 243 15.18 -11.64 0.85
CA SER A 243 15.01 -11.08 -0.50
C SER A 243 14.01 -9.92 -0.56
N LEU A 244 12.89 -10.01 0.17
CA LEU A 244 11.76 -9.12 -0.02
C LEU A 244 12.05 -7.71 0.49
N ARG A 245 11.82 -6.70 -0.36
CA ARG A 245 12.01 -5.26 -0.09
C ARG A 245 10.69 -4.51 -0.04
N GLU A 246 9.72 -4.89 -0.86
CA GLU A 246 8.41 -4.25 -0.94
C GLU A 246 7.29 -5.29 -0.84
N LEU A 247 6.38 -5.06 0.10
CA LEU A 247 5.21 -5.89 0.33
C LEU A 247 3.94 -5.04 0.31
N VAL A 248 3.05 -5.36 -0.62
CA VAL A 248 1.74 -4.71 -0.74
C VAL A 248 0.65 -5.67 -0.31
N LEU A 249 -0.03 -5.35 0.79
CA LEU A 249 -1.12 -6.14 1.37
C LEU A 249 -2.47 -5.40 1.34
N ASP A 250 -2.54 -4.29 0.61
CA ASP A 250 -3.71 -3.42 0.51
C ASP A 250 -5.01 -4.18 0.22
N ASN A 251 -6.13 -3.65 0.72
CA ASN A 251 -7.47 -4.18 0.44
C ASN A 251 -7.64 -5.67 0.78
N ASN A 252 -7.05 -6.13 1.88
CA ASN A 252 -7.28 -7.47 2.43
C ASN A 252 -8.14 -7.43 3.70
N PRO A 253 -9.03 -8.41 3.92
CA PRO A 253 -9.94 -8.44 5.07
C PRO A 253 -9.28 -8.87 6.40
N ILE A 254 -8.01 -8.46 6.63
CA ILE A 254 -7.29 -8.73 7.88
C ILE A 254 -7.96 -7.94 9.00
N VAL A 255 -8.23 -8.61 10.12
CA VAL A 255 -8.95 -8.03 11.26
C VAL A 255 -8.01 -7.36 12.24
N GLU A 256 -6.88 -8.00 12.51
CA GLU A 256 -5.87 -7.55 13.45
C GLU A 256 -4.49 -8.02 13.00
N ILE A 257 -3.46 -7.28 13.40
CA ILE A 257 -2.06 -7.62 13.12
C ILE A 257 -1.36 -7.76 14.47
N MET A 258 -1.02 -8.99 14.84
CA MET A 258 -0.33 -9.32 16.10
C MET A 258 1.13 -9.67 15.88
N SER A 259 1.51 -10.05 14.67
CA SER A 259 2.87 -10.44 14.29
C SER A 259 3.02 -10.40 12.77
N PHE A 260 4.20 -10.01 12.32
CA PHE A 260 4.71 -10.27 10.99
C PHE A 260 5.78 -11.36 11.05
N PRO A 261 5.93 -12.18 10.00
CA PRO A 261 7.13 -12.99 9.81
C PRO A 261 8.37 -12.10 9.72
N GLY A 262 9.53 -12.63 10.11
CA GLY A 262 10.81 -11.94 9.98
C GLY A 262 11.11 -11.62 8.52
N LEU A 263 11.14 -10.34 8.18
CA LEU A 263 11.46 -9.86 6.84
C LEU A 263 12.62 -8.87 6.93
N ASN A 264 13.83 -9.42 7.02
CA ASN A 264 15.05 -8.66 7.33
C ASN A 264 15.35 -7.57 6.30
N LYS A 265 14.96 -7.74 5.04
CA LYS A 265 15.22 -6.75 3.98
C LYS A 265 14.02 -5.87 3.61
N LEU A 266 12.89 -6.01 4.30
CA LEU A 266 11.69 -5.25 3.95
C LEU A 266 11.90 -3.76 4.23
N GLU A 267 11.73 -2.95 3.20
CA GLU A 267 11.88 -1.49 3.25
C GLU A 267 10.53 -0.77 3.14
N ILE A 268 9.58 -1.33 2.40
CA ILE A 268 8.28 -0.72 2.12
C ILE A 268 7.16 -1.71 2.49
N LEU A 269 6.25 -1.28 3.37
CA LEU A 269 5.06 -2.03 3.74
C LEU A 269 3.79 -1.20 3.51
N GLN A 270 2.88 -1.74 2.72
CA GLN A 270 1.57 -1.12 2.43
C GLN A 270 0.43 -1.99 2.99
N LEU A 271 -0.40 -1.36 3.82
CA LEU A 271 -1.55 -1.93 4.53
C LEU A 271 -2.75 -0.98 4.40
N ASN A 272 -3.01 -0.51 3.18
CA ASN A 272 -4.05 0.47 2.91
C ASN A 272 -5.41 -0.18 2.60
N TYR A 273 -6.49 0.58 2.75
CA TYR A 273 -7.84 0.18 2.34
C TYR A 273 -8.30 -1.16 2.94
N MET A 274 -7.82 -1.52 4.12
CA MET A 274 -8.13 -2.75 4.84
C MET A 274 -9.53 -2.64 5.45
N PRO A 275 -10.56 -3.32 4.89
CA PRO A 275 -11.95 -3.08 5.26
C PRO A 275 -12.31 -3.59 6.66
N LYS A 276 -11.45 -4.39 7.30
CA LYS A 276 -11.73 -5.01 8.61
C LYS A 276 -10.66 -4.75 9.67
N LEU A 277 -9.56 -4.08 9.33
CA LEU A 277 -8.43 -3.89 10.24
C LEU A 277 -8.85 -2.97 11.39
N LYS A 278 -8.73 -3.48 12.63
CA LYS A 278 -9.14 -2.75 13.84
C LYS A 278 -7.97 -2.30 14.70
N HIS A 279 -6.97 -3.16 14.86
CA HIS A 279 -5.86 -2.94 15.79
C HIS A 279 -4.54 -3.48 15.23
N ILE A 280 -3.45 -2.77 15.51
CA ILE A 280 -2.07 -3.27 15.37
C ILE A 280 -1.51 -3.45 16.77
N GLY A 281 -1.20 -4.70 17.12
CA GLY A 281 -0.84 -5.11 18.47
C GLY A 281 0.62 -4.84 18.86
N PRO A 282 0.96 -5.09 20.14
CA PRO A 282 2.32 -4.96 20.66
C PRO A 282 3.33 -5.81 19.89
N GLY A 283 4.46 -5.22 19.50
CA GLY A 283 5.51 -5.90 18.75
C GLY A 283 5.08 -6.47 17.39
N ALA A 284 3.92 -6.08 16.86
CA ALA A 284 3.38 -6.66 15.62
C ALA A 284 4.29 -6.48 14.40
N LEU A 285 5.11 -5.43 14.40
CA LEU A 285 6.02 -5.04 13.32
C LEU A 285 7.50 -5.10 13.74
N LYS A 286 7.81 -5.71 14.89
CA LYS A 286 9.17 -5.73 15.47
C LYS A 286 10.18 -6.47 14.59
N ASP A 287 9.72 -7.48 13.85
CA ASP A 287 10.56 -8.35 13.02
C ASP A 287 10.78 -7.78 11.60
N LEU A 288 10.67 -6.44 11.45
CA LEU A 288 10.87 -5.68 10.21
C LEU A 288 12.00 -4.63 10.38
N PRO A 289 13.25 -5.05 10.66
CA PRO A 289 14.31 -4.16 11.16
C PRO A 289 14.80 -3.10 10.16
N ASN A 290 14.53 -3.26 8.86
CA ASN A 290 14.97 -2.34 7.81
C ASN A 290 13.84 -1.51 7.20
N LEU A 291 12.66 -1.47 7.84
CA LEU A 291 11.50 -0.75 7.33
C LEU A 291 11.76 0.76 7.25
N LYS A 292 11.59 1.33 6.06
CA LYS A 292 11.79 2.76 5.76
C LYS A 292 10.48 3.49 5.51
N GLU A 293 9.52 2.80 4.89
CA GLU A 293 8.21 3.34 4.55
C GLU A 293 7.10 2.44 5.06
N LEU A 294 6.20 3.02 5.87
CA LEU A 294 5.02 2.37 6.40
C LEU A 294 3.78 3.15 6.01
N SER A 295 2.92 2.52 5.21
CA SER A 295 1.65 3.10 4.75
C SER A 295 0.48 2.27 5.27
N ILE A 296 -0.32 2.88 6.14
CA ILE A 296 -1.50 2.30 6.79
C ILE A 296 -2.62 3.33 6.63
N THR A 297 -3.14 3.51 5.42
CA THR A 297 -4.13 4.57 5.13
C THR A 297 -5.50 4.01 4.76
N HIS A 298 -6.55 4.81 4.95
CA HIS A 298 -7.90 4.44 4.53
C HIS A 298 -8.44 3.14 5.16
N ASN A 299 -8.10 2.88 6.43
CA ASN A 299 -8.61 1.74 7.20
C ASN A 299 -9.74 2.22 8.14
N PRO A 300 -11.02 2.12 7.74
CA PRO A 300 -12.13 2.79 8.42
C PRO A 300 -12.44 2.28 9.83
N HIS A 301 -11.86 1.13 10.21
CA HIS A 301 -12.03 0.51 11.51
C HIS A 301 -10.78 0.54 12.39
N LEU A 302 -9.63 1.03 11.87
CA LEU A 302 -8.37 1.02 12.61
C LEU A 302 -8.42 2.09 13.70
N ALA A 303 -8.59 1.65 14.94
CA ALA A 303 -8.82 2.50 16.11
C ALA A 303 -7.57 2.68 16.98
N SER A 304 -6.63 1.74 16.94
CA SER A 304 -5.40 1.81 17.74
C SER A 304 -4.21 1.12 17.09
N ILE A 305 -3.03 1.70 17.33
CA ILE A 305 -1.72 1.13 17.04
C ILE A 305 -0.96 1.12 18.36
N ALA A 306 -0.43 -0.03 18.77
CA ALA A 306 0.33 -0.14 20.02
C ALA A 306 1.60 0.73 19.98
N GLU A 307 1.97 1.30 21.13
CA GLU A 307 3.16 2.17 21.25
C GLU A 307 4.48 1.42 21.03
N ASP A 308 4.49 0.12 21.25
CA ASP A 308 5.61 -0.80 21.09
C ASP A 308 5.45 -1.69 19.84
N ALA A 309 4.57 -1.31 18.89
CA ALA A 309 4.33 -2.09 17.68
C ALA A 309 5.63 -2.33 16.85
N LEU A 310 6.54 -1.35 16.79
CA LEU A 310 7.82 -1.44 16.05
C LEU A 310 9.00 -1.97 16.87
N SER A 311 8.95 -1.92 18.20
CA SER A 311 10.08 -2.29 19.08
C SER A 311 9.87 -3.60 19.84
N GLY A 312 8.63 -4.00 20.09
CA GLY A 312 8.28 -5.11 20.98
C GLY A 312 8.69 -4.85 22.43
N ASP A 313 8.77 -5.92 23.22
CA ASP A 313 9.09 -5.84 24.67
C ASP A 313 10.52 -5.34 24.96
N SER A 314 11.43 -5.44 24.00
CA SER A 314 12.84 -5.05 24.15
C SER A 314 13.05 -3.61 23.68
N LYS A 315 13.01 -2.67 24.63
CA LYS A 315 13.17 -1.22 24.38
C LYS A 315 14.52 -0.78 23.79
N GLU A 316 15.48 -1.68 23.55
CA GLU A 316 16.90 -1.29 23.43
C GLU A 316 17.67 -1.68 22.17
N LEU A 317 17.25 -2.56 21.24
CA LEU A 317 18.22 -3.07 20.24
C LEU A 317 17.97 -2.95 18.73
N SER A 318 16.78 -2.64 18.21
CA SER A 318 16.65 -2.28 16.79
C SER A 318 15.31 -1.65 16.46
N TRP A 319 15.28 -0.32 16.35
CA TRP A 319 14.16 0.36 15.71
C TRP A 319 14.37 0.38 14.20
N PRO A 320 13.32 0.17 13.39
CA PRO A 320 13.42 0.35 11.97
C PRO A 320 13.76 1.81 11.62
N PRO A 321 14.60 2.05 10.59
CA PRO A 321 15.00 3.39 10.15
C PRO A 321 13.90 4.08 9.33
N LEU A 322 12.73 4.25 9.94
CA LEU A 322 11.55 4.80 9.27
C LEU A 322 11.78 6.26 8.87
N SER A 323 11.58 6.56 7.58
CA SER A 323 11.67 7.91 7.01
C SER A 323 10.33 8.40 6.47
N LYS A 324 9.40 7.49 6.16
CA LYS A 324 8.08 7.81 5.63
C LYS A 324 6.98 7.09 6.40
N LEU A 325 6.01 7.85 6.89
CA LEU A 325 4.85 7.31 7.62
C LEU A 325 3.53 7.90 7.11
N TYR A 326 2.61 7.04 6.69
CA TYR A 326 1.26 7.45 6.32
C TYR A 326 0.25 6.69 7.18
N ILE A 327 -0.45 7.39 8.08
CA ILE A 327 -1.51 6.84 8.94
C ILE A 327 -2.81 7.64 8.83
N ASN A 328 -3.00 8.35 7.72
CA ASN A 328 -4.15 9.20 7.46
C ASN A 328 -5.39 8.42 7.01
N ASN A 329 -6.57 9.01 7.18
CA ASN A 329 -7.87 8.41 6.85
C ASN A 329 -8.14 7.10 7.61
N ASN A 330 -7.82 7.06 8.90
CA ASN A 330 -8.18 5.95 9.78
C ASN A 330 -9.15 6.44 10.87
N ARG A 331 -9.29 5.66 11.95
CA ARG A 331 -10.12 5.97 13.11
C ARG A 331 -9.29 6.14 14.37
N LEU A 332 -8.04 6.59 14.23
CA LEU A 332 -7.11 6.77 15.35
C LEU A 332 -7.51 7.97 16.20
N GLY A 333 -7.77 7.71 17.48
CA GLY A 333 -7.96 8.77 18.48
C GLY A 333 -6.65 9.17 19.18
N TYR A 334 -5.76 8.21 19.33
CA TYR A 334 -4.46 8.35 19.98
C TYR A 334 -3.38 7.69 19.14
N ILE A 335 -2.16 8.19 19.31
CA ILE A 335 -0.93 7.52 18.87
C ILE A 335 0.05 7.60 20.04
N GLY A 336 0.91 6.58 20.19
CA GLY A 336 1.90 6.56 21.25
C GLY A 336 3.13 7.38 20.85
N GLN A 337 3.70 8.14 21.80
CA GLN A 337 4.96 8.85 21.57
C GLN A 337 6.07 7.88 21.18
N GLU A 338 6.11 6.73 21.85
CA GLU A 338 7.11 5.68 21.64
C GLU A 338 6.87 4.89 20.35
N PHE A 339 5.76 5.07 19.62
CA PHE A 339 5.53 4.32 18.38
C PHE A 339 6.67 4.49 17.37
N ILE A 340 7.27 5.69 17.32
CA ILE A 340 8.48 5.98 16.54
C ILE A 340 9.49 6.65 17.47
N PRO A 341 10.77 6.23 17.46
CA PRO A 341 11.76 6.74 18.38
C PRO A 341 12.18 8.18 18.04
N ARG A 342 12.19 8.51 16.74
CA ARG A 342 12.67 9.78 16.18
C ARG A 342 11.71 10.32 15.13
N TRP A 343 10.57 10.83 15.60
CA TRP A 343 9.57 11.52 14.77
C TRP A 343 10.16 12.69 13.96
N ASP A 344 11.26 13.28 14.45
CA ASP A 344 12.00 14.37 13.81
C ASP A 344 12.85 13.93 12.60
N HIS A 345 13.09 12.62 12.42
CA HIS A 345 13.81 12.07 11.28
C HIS A 345 12.89 11.73 10.09
N LEU A 346 11.57 11.79 10.26
CA LEU A 346 10.63 11.55 9.17
C LEU A 346 10.73 12.66 8.12
N THR A 347 10.98 12.27 6.87
CA THR A 347 11.01 13.18 5.72
C THR A 347 9.62 13.41 5.15
N GLU A 348 8.77 12.38 5.21
CA GLU A 348 7.38 12.44 4.76
C GLU A 348 6.49 11.83 5.84
N MET A 349 5.42 12.54 6.20
CA MET A 349 4.46 12.08 7.18
C MET A 349 3.06 12.56 6.82
N ASP A 350 2.05 11.72 7.02
CA ASP A 350 0.64 12.13 7.01
C ASP A 350 -0.15 11.47 8.15
N VAL A 351 -0.59 12.29 9.10
CA VAL A 351 -1.42 11.91 10.25
C VAL A 351 -2.82 12.53 10.18
N SER A 352 -3.17 13.17 9.05
CA SER A 352 -4.44 13.87 8.89
C SER A 352 -5.63 12.92 8.79
N MET A 353 -6.85 13.46 8.79
CA MET A 353 -8.07 12.68 8.57
C MET A 353 -8.23 11.52 9.57
N ASN A 354 -8.01 11.81 10.86
CA ASN A 354 -8.26 10.90 11.98
C ASN A 354 -9.04 11.65 13.07
N PRO A 355 -9.89 10.97 13.85
CA PRO A 355 -10.66 11.56 14.94
C PRO A 355 -9.79 11.78 16.19
N TRP A 356 -8.77 12.63 16.09
CA TRP A 356 -7.80 12.86 17.18
C TRP A 356 -8.48 13.36 18.46
N VAL A 357 -8.16 12.72 19.58
CA VAL A 357 -8.61 13.11 20.92
C VAL A 357 -7.66 14.16 21.47
N CYS A 358 -8.21 15.28 21.94
CA CYS A 358 -7.50 16.45 22.46
C CYS A 358 -7.65 16.59 23.98
N ASP A 359 -7.29 15.54 24.70
CA ASP A 359 -7.22 15.50 26.16
C ASP A 359 -5.77 15.60 26.66
N CYS A 360 -5.56 15.61 27.97
CA CYS A 360 -4.22 15.67 28.54
C CYS A 360 -3.34 14.44 28.21
N LYS A 361 -3.92 13.27 27.89
CA LYS A 361 -3.15 12.07 27.54
C LYS A 361 -2.51 12.21 26.17
N ASN A 362 -3.15 12.96 25.27
CA ASN A 362 -2.60 13.26 23.95
C ASN A 362 -1.79 14.57 23.91
N GLN A 363 -1.38 15.13 25.05
CA GLN A 363 -0.63 16.41 25.10
C GLN A 363 0.62 16.39 24.22
N TRP A 364 1.34 15.27 24.20
CA TRP A 364 2.54 15.09 23.37
C TRP A 364 2.25 15.27 21.88
N PHE A 365 1.08 14.82 21.39
CA PHE A 365 0.67 14.97 20.00
C PHE A 365 0.59 16.45 19.64
N LEU A 366 0.00 17.27 20.51
CA LEU A 366 -0.14 18.70 20.29
C LEU A 366 1.17 19.46 20.45
N SER A 367 1.96 19.14 21.47
CA SER A 367 3.19 19.88 21.82
C SER A 367 4.38 19.51 20.94
N THR A 368 4.44 18.26 20.47
CA THR A 368 5.63 17.68 19.82
C THR A 368 5.34 17.22 18.40
N LEU A 369 4.30 16.40 18.20
CA LEU A 369 4.03 15.85 16.86
C LEU A 369 3.48 16.91 15.89
N MET A 370 2.55 17.75 16.34
CA MET A 370 1.93 18.78 15.49
C MET A 370 2.93 19.79 14.92
N PRO A 371 3.89 20.34 15.70
CA PRO A 371 4.95 21.19 15.12
C PRO A 371 5.76 20.48 14.02
N ASN A 372 6.14 19.22 14.24
CA ASN A 372 6.85 18.42 13.24
C ASN A 372 5.97 18.15 12.00
N PHE A 373 4.68 17.89 12.19
CA PHE A 373 3.77 17.69 11.06
C PHE A 373 3.54 18.99 10.26
N ILE A 374 3.47 20.14 10.94
CA ILE A 374 3.31 21.45 10.27
C ILE A 374 4.52 21.77 9.39
N SER A 375 5.74 21.43 9.83
CA SER A 375 6.95 21.67 9.04
C SER A 375 7.01 20.76 7.80
N ILE A 376 6.53 19.52 7.90
CA ILE A 376 6.50 18.55 6.79
C ILE A 376 5.33 18.83 5.83
N ASN A 377 4.12 19.05 6.34
CA ASN A 377 2.89 19.15 5.55
C ASN A 377 1.93 20.24 6.05
N GLN A 378 2.34 21.50 5.90
CA GLN A 378 1.58 22.67 6.32
C GLN A 378 0.14 22.69 5.77
N LYS A 379 -0.06 22.28 4.51
CA LYS A 379 -1.38 22.32 3.85
C LYS A 379 -2.39 21.36 4.49
N LYS A 380 -1.97 20.15 4.88
CA LYS A 380 -2.88 19.20 5.53
C LYS A 380 -3.08 19.54 7.01
N ALA A 381 -2.05 20.04 7.68
CA ALA A 381 -2.12 20.42 9.10
C ALA A 381 -3.19 21.49 9.39
N THR A 382 -3.47 22.40 8.45
CA THR A 382 -4.47 23.48 8.63
C THR A 382 -5.91 22.99 8.75
N PHE A 383 -6.20 21.76 8.36
CA PHE A 383 -7.57 21.20 8.39
C PHE A 383 -7.79 20.20 9.53
N MET A 384 -6.75 19.89 10.31
CA MET A 384 -6.87 18.96 11.42
C MET A 384 -7.61 19.60 12.59
N MET A 385 -8.65 18.91 13.06
CA MET A 385 -9.50 19.34 14.17
C MET A 385 -9.51 18.26 15.26
N CYS A 386 -9.72 18.71 16.50
CA CYS A 386 -10.06 17.82 17.60
C CYS A 386 -11.45 17.22 17.39
N GLU A 387 -11.60 15.92 17.60
CA GLU A 387 -12.91 15.25 17.58
C GLU A 387 -13.49 15.12 19.00
N GLU A 388 -12.64 14.79 19.96
CA GLU A 388 -12.97 14.69 21.38
C GLU A 388 -11.95 15.48 22.23
N PRO A 389 -12.26 15.81 23.50
CA PRO A 389 -13.60 15.77 24.10
C PRO A 389 -14.49 16.89 23.56
N ILE A 390 -15.77 16.94 23.97
CA ILE A 390 -16.77 17.84 23.37
C ILE A 390 -16.43 19.32 23.50
N GLU A 391 -15.68 19.71 24.54
CA GLU A 391 -15.21 21.08 24.79
C GLU A 391 -14.15 21.52 23.78
N MET A 392 -13.36 20.56 23.28
CA MET A 392 -12.29 20.78 22.31
C MET A 392 -12.73 20.49 20.88
N ARG A 393 -13.86 19.81 20.70
CA ARG A 393 -14.37 19.40 19.39
C ARG A 393 -14.44 20.58 18.40
N GLY A 394 -13.90 20.35 17.20
CA GLY A 394 -13.84 21.35 16.13
C GLY A 394 -12.76 22.42 16.29
N ARG A 395 -12.00 22.44 17.40
CA ARG A 395 -10.82 23.31 17.52
C ARG A 395 -9.72 22.81 16.59
N LEU A 396 -9.08 23.75 15.89
CA LEU A 396 -7.97 23.45 14.99
C LEU A 396 -6.69 23.12 15.78
N LEU A 397 -6.16 21.92 15.57
CA LEU A 397 -4.94 21.42 16.23
C LEU A 397 -3.73 22.32 15.96
N ALA A 398 -3.58 22.81 14.72
CA ALA A 398 -2.50 23.71 14.36
C ALA A 398 -2.54 25.05 15.12
N ASN A 399 -3.73 25.55 15.46
CA ASN A 399 -3.87 26.79 16.22
C ASN A 399 -3.58 26.55 17.71
N LEU A 400 -4.09 25.45 18.26
CA LEU A 400 -3.83 25.05 19.64
C LEU A 400 -2.33 24.84 19.89
N SER A 401 -1.64 24.20 18.94
CA SER A 401 -0.19 23.96 19.00
C SER A 401 0.61 25.27 18.98
N LYS A 402 0.27 26.20 18.07
CA LYS A 402 0.91 27.53 18.00
C LYS A 402 0.64 28.40 19.23
N ALA A 403 -0.52 28.26 19.85
CA ALA A 403 -0.88 29.00 21.05
C ALA A 403 -0.29 28.39 22.33
N GLY A 404 0.30 27.20 22.26
CA GLY A 404 0.87 26.51 23.43
C GLY A 404 -0.21 26.13 24.46
N VAL A 405 -1.37 25.67 23.98
CA VAL A 405 -2.48 25.29 24.88
C VAL A 405 -2.18 23.96 25.56
N ASP A 406 -2.33 23.92 26.88
CA ASP A 406 -2.33 22.67 27.64
C ASP A 406 -3.72 22.03 27.62
N MET A 407 -3.79 20.81 27.07
CA MET A 407 -5.01 20.01 27.06
C MET A 407 -5.27 19.45 28.47
N ARG A 408 -6.53 19.48 28.89
CA ARG A 408 -6.96 19.12 30.25
C ARG A 408 -7.73 17.81 30.22
N CYS A 409 -7.58 17.01 31.26
CA CYS A 409 -8.42 15.84 31.50
C CYS A 409 -9.48 16.15 32.55
N LEU A 410 -10.61 15.44 32.48
CA LEU A 410 -11.59 15.43 33.56
C LEU A 410 -10.99 14.78 34.80
N ASP A 411 -11.32 15.30 36.00
CA ASP A 411 -11.00 14.64 37.27
C ASP A 411 -11.76 13.30 37.39
N ILE A 412 -11.34 12.42 38.31
CA ILE A 412 -11.83 11.06 38.58
C ILE A 412 -13.36 11.03 38.80
N ASN A 413 -13.97 12.15 39.20
CA ASN A 413 -15.41 12.32 39.41
C ASN A 413 -16.16 13.00 38.23
N GLY A 414 -15.50 13.25 37.10
CA GLY A 414 -16.08 14.00 35.97
C GLY A 414 -16.32 15.48 36.28
N SER A 415 -15.71 15.99 37.35
CA SER A 415 -15.89 17.35 37.86
C SER A 415 -14.90 18.32 37.22
N HIS A 416 -15.29 19.59 37.12
CA HIS A 416 -14.42 20.68 36.68
C HIS A 416 -13.87 21.40 37.92
N PRO A 417 -12.70 21.02 38.47
CA PRO A 417 -12.25 21.53 39.77
C PRO A 417 -12.17 23.06 39.83
N GLU A 418 -12.01 23.75 38.71
CA GLU A 418 -12.00 25.22 38.63
C GLU A 418 -13.40 25.86 38.47
N GLN A 419 -14.30 25.29 37.67
CA GLN A 419 -15.65 25.84 37.52
C GLN A 419 -16.51 25.49 38.73
N ASP A 420 -16.37 24.28 39.26
CA ASP A 420 -17.05 23.86 40.48
C ASP A 420 -16.55 24.66 41.68
N ALA A 421 -15.24 24.94 41.77
CA ALA A 421 -14.70 25.84 42.79
C ALA A 421 -15.20 27.27 42.64
N VAL A 422 -15.28 27.83 41.42
CA VAL A 422 -15.83 29.18 41.20
C VAL A 422 -17.31 29.24 41.57
N VAL A 423 -18.09 28.21 41.23
CA VAL A 423 -19.50 28.09 41.62
C VAL A 423 -19.64 27.96 43.14
N LEU A 424 -18.82 27.14 43.79
CA LEU A 424 -18.79 27.00 45.25
C LEU A 424 -18.40 28.32 45.93
N VAL A 425 -17.39 29.02 45.43
CA VAL A 425 -16.97 30.33 45.94
C VAL A 425 -18.06 31.37 45.74
N ALA A 426 -18.75 31.38 44.59
CA ALA A 426 -19.87 32.27 44.33
C ALA A 426 -21.07 31.99 45.26
N ILE A 427 -21.39 30.71 45.50
CA ILE A 427 -22.42 30.30 46.47
C ILE A 427 -22.01 30.72 47.89
N LEU A 428 -20.74 30.53 48.26
CA LEU A 428 -20.22 30.92 49.57
C LEU A 428 -20.29 32.44 49.79
N ILE A 429 -19.90 33.23 48.80
CA ILE A 429 -20.02 34.70 48.82
C ILE A 429 -21.50 35.10 48.92
N GLY A 430 -22.38 34.47 48.14
CA GLY A 430 -23.82 34.71 48.20
C GLY A 430 -24.43 34.41 49.58
N LEU A 431 -24.03 33.31 50.21
CA LEU A 431 -24.46 32.96 51.57
C LEU A 431 -23.90 33.95 52.61
N LEU A 432 -22.62 34.32 52.50
CA LEU A 432 -21.97 35.28 53.40
C LEU A 432 -22.56 36.69 53.31
N LEU A 433 -23.12 37.09 52.17
CA LEU A 433 -23.78 38.39 52.02
C LEU A 433 -25.27 38.34 52.41
N SER A 434 -25.97 37.26 52.08
CA SER A 434 -27.42 37.14 52.34
C SER A 434 -27.76 36.99 53.83
N ILE A 435 -26.96 36.25 54.61
CA ILE A 435 -27.22 36.03 56.03
C ILE A 435 -27.15 37.35 56.84
N PRO A 436 -26.11 38.20 56.72
CA PRO A 436 -26.07 39.49 57.39
C PRO A 436 -27.15 40.45 56.92
N LEU A 437 -27.46 40.48 55.61
CA LEU A 437 -28.51 41.33 55.05
C LEU A 437 -29.90 40.92 55.58
N ALA A 438 -30.18 39.62 55.68
CA ALA A 438 -31.41 39.10 56.26
C ALA A 438 -31.51 39.41 57.76
N MET A 439 -30.42 39.25 58.53
CA MET A 439 -30.40 39.63 59.94
C MET A 439 -30.59 41.15 60.15
N ALA A 440 -29.95 41.98 59.33
CA ALA A 440 -30.08 43.44 59.41
C ALA A 440 -31.51 43.90 59.05
N SER A 441 -32.10 43.32 58.00
CA SER A 441 -33.49 43.62 57.62
C SER A 441 -34.50 43.12 58.65
N PHE A 442 -34.28 41.94 59.27
CA PHE A 442 -35.09 41.46 60.39
C PHE A 442 -34.97 42.36 61.63
N ALA A 443 -33.77 42.82 61.98
CA ALA A 443 -33.55 43.76 63.08
C ALA A 443 -34.22 45.12 62.81
N LEU A 444 -34.16 45.62 61.58
CA LEU A 444 -34.87 46.85 61.17
C LEU A 444 -36.39 46.67 61.24
N TYR A 445 -36.90 45.52 60.78
CA TYR A 445 -38.32 45.17 60.88
C TYR A 445 -38.80 45.11 62.34
N GLN A 446 -38.04 44.46 63.24
CA GLN A 446 -38.35 44.46 64.67
C GLN A 446 -38.31 45.88 65.27
N ARG A 447 -37.41 46.75 64.80
CA ARG A 447 -37.35 48.15 65.25
C ARG A 447 -38.52 49.01 64.77
N THR A 448 -39.03 48.76 63.57
CA THR A 448 -40.11 49.56 62.95
C THR A 448 -41.50 49.04 63.29
N TYR A 449 -41.67 47.72 63.46
CA TYR A 449 -42.97 47.08 63.67
C TYR A 449 -43.07 46.29 64.98
N GLY A 450 -41.97 46.04 65.70
CA GLY A 450 -41.95 45.24 66.92
C GLY A 450 -42.48 45.95 68.18
N HIS A 451 -43.02 47.17 68.07
CA HIS A 451 -43.54 47.91 69.22
C HIS A 451 -44.99 47.58 69.62
N ASN A 452 -45.61 46.54 69.03
CA ASN A 452 -46.92 46.03 69.46
C ASN A 452 -46.87 44.51 69.67
N SER A 453 -46.30 44.06 70.79
CA SER A 453 -46.60 42.75 71.38
C SER A 453 -46.32 42.79 72.89
N PRO A 454 -47.20 42.22 73.75
CA PRO A 454 -47.18 42.44 75.18
C PRO A 454 -46.04 41.68 75.87
N LEU A 455 -45.46 42.35 76.88
CA LEU A 455 -44.50 41.83 77.85
C LEU A 455 -44.89 40.46 78.40
N VAL A 456 -44.11 39.42 78.09
CA VAL A 456 -44.01 38.23 78.94
C VAL A 456 -42.75 38.39 79.79
N ARG A 457 -42.94 38.74 81.07
CA ARG A 457 -41.90 38.69 82.10
C ARG A 457 -41.46 37.24 82.29
N PHE A 458 -40.23 36.90 81.94
CA PHE A 458 -39.55 35.73 82.49
C PHE A 458 -38.68 36.15 83.67
N SER A 459 -38.97 35.56 84.82
CA SER A 459 -38.27 35.69 86.09
C SER A 459 -36.87 35.08 86.01
N TYR A 460 -35.85 35.88 86.36
CA TYR A 460 -34.49 35.39 86.60
C TYR A 460 -34.45 34.58 87.90
N HIS A 461 -34.16 33.28 87.81
CA HIS A 461 -33.58 32.54 88.94
C HIS A 461 -32.06 32.74 88.94
N ARG A 462 -31.53 33.33 90.01
CA ARG A 462 -30.09 33.35 90.34
C ARG A 462 -29.66 31.92 90.69
N ALA A 463 -28.77 31.33 89.90
CA ALA A 463 -27.95 30.20 90.34
C ALA A 463 -26.68 30.76 91.01
N SER A 464 -26.47 30.36 92.26
CA SER A 464 -25.33 30.69 93.09
C SER A 464 -24.10 29.85 92.74
N PHE A 465 -22.94 30.50 92.77
CA PHE A 465 -21.61 29.92 92.85
C PHE A 465 -21.51 28.86 93.97
N VAL A 466 -20.92 27.71 93.67
CA VAL A 466 -20.22 26.86 94.65
C VAL A 466 -18.91 26.41 94.00
N ASP A 467 -17.81 26.95 94.53
CA ASP A 467 -16.48 26.38 94.41
C ASP A 467 -16.43 25.03 95.12
N THR A 468 -15.71 24.06 94.55
CA THR A 468 -15.02 23.07 95.39
C THR A 468 -13.77 22.54 94.68
N ILE A 469 -12.66 22.83 95.33
CA ILE A 469 -11.34 22.21 95.20
C ILE A 469 -11.40 20.81 95.82
N ALA A 470 -10.89 19.80 95.09
CA ALA A 470 -10.00 18.73 95.57
C ALA A 470 -9.60 17.83 94.39
#